data_AF-A0A0C9S4N7-F1
#
_entry.id   AF-A0A0C9S4N7-F1
#
_cell.length_a   1.000
_cell.length_b   1.000
_cell.length_c   1.000
_cell.angle_alpha   90.00
_cell.angle_beta   90.00
_cell.angle_gamma   90.00
#
_symmetry.space_group_name_H-M   'P 1'
#
loop_
_entity.id
_entity.type
_entity.pdbx_description
1 polymer ?
#
loop_
_entity_poly.entity_id
_entity_poly.type
_entity_poly.pdbx_seq_one_letter_code
_entity_poly.pdbx_strand_id
1 'polypeptide(L)'
;MAALVASRACLWLSPSVRTVVRTHAPCVAFAAGETLQIRSYASQKHQKLILAAQKRNRQRKLEKPPEKDKLAWIKKSKNLLIGPRRETYEDREKDPPVDDVYFTDKYMPTVYPAAEAIAMHRETHHPTVLCDPDALLYAFIELNLSTKKKTKFREDFSGTVL
;
A
#
# COMPACT_ATOMS: atom_id res chain seq x y z
N MET A 1 -22.31 18.99 59.27
CA MET A 1 -22.08 17.86 58.36
C MET A 1 -23.16 17.86 57.29
N ALA A 2 -22.88 18.44 56.12
CA ALA A 2 -23.56 18.19 54.84
C ALA A 2 -22.80 19.00 53.78
N ALA A 3 -21.98 18.31 52.98
CA ALA A 3 -21.31 18.89 51.82
C ALA A 3 -22.22 18.65 50.60
N LEU A 4 -22.59 19.74 49.90
CA LEU A 4 -23.29 19.65 48.62
C LEU A 4 -22.34 20.05 47.51
N VAL A 5 -22.11 19.09 46.62
CA VAL A 5 -21.32 19.15 45.40
C VAL A 5 -22.00 20.10 44.41
N ALA A 6 -21.28 21.09 43.89
CA ALA A 6 -21.73 21.92 42.78
C ALA A 6 -20.80 21.74 41.57
N SER A 7 -21.41 21.29 40.49
CA SER A 7 -20.83 20.91 39.19
C SER A 7 -20.25 22.11 38.44
N ARG A 8 -19.08 21.93 37.82
CA ARG A 8 -18.44 22.91 36.94
C ARG A 8 -18.81 22.62 35.48
N ALA A 9 -19.67 23.45 34.89
CA ALA A 9 -19.85 23.51 33.44
C ALA A 9 -19.08 24.73 32.89
N CYS A 10 -17.99 24.47 32.17
CA CYS A 10 -17.23 25.48 31.42
C CYS A 10 -17.87 25.66 30.04
N LEU A 11 -18.62 26.73 29.84
CA LEU A 11 -19.03 27.23 28.52
C LEU A 11 -18.00 28.26 28.05
N TRP A 12 -17.31 27.94 26.96
CA TRP A 12 -16.37 28.85 26.30
C TRP A 12 -17.16 29.87 25.45
N LEU A 13 -17.04 31.15 25.77
CA LEU A 13 -17.61 32.27 25.02
C LEU A 13 -16.67 32.72 23.89
N SER A 14 -17.22 32.79 22.69
CA SER A 14 -16.65 33.34 21.45
C SER A 14 -16.46 34.86 21.50
N PRO A 15 -15.43 35.46 20.84
CA PRO A 15 -15.40 36.89 20.58
C PRO A 15 -16.13 37.22 19.26
N SER A 16 -17.24 37.95 19.37
CA SER A 16 -17.93 38.62 18.27
C SER A 16 -17.17 39.89 17.88
N VAL A 17 -16.65 39.96 16.65
CA VAL A 17 -16.16 41.21 16.05
C VAL A 17 -17.34 41.89 15.35
N ARG A 18 -17.88 42.94 15.98
CA ARG A 18 -18.88 43.84 15.40
C ARG A 18 -18.17 44.93 14.60
N THR A 19 -18.26 44.89 13.27
CA THR A 19 -17.95 46.07 12.45
C THR A 19 -19.14 47.01 12.44
N VAL A 20 -18.97 48.15 13.09
CA VAL A 20 -19.91 49.28 13.16
C VAL A 20 -19.97 49.95 11.78
N VAL A 21 -21.14 49.92 11.15
CA VAL A 21 -21.46 50.81 10.01
C VAL A 21 -21.96 52.12 10.59
N ARG A 22 -21.22 53.20 10.34
CA ARG A 22 -21.58 54.56 10.77
C ARG A 22 -22.32 55.26 9.62
N THR A 23 -23.47 55.82 9.96
CA THR A 23 -24.44 56.52 9.10
C THR A 23 -23.99 57.93 8.70
N HIS A 24 -24.73 58.47 7.72
CA HIS A 24 -24.94 59.88 7.33
C HIS A 24 -24.26 60.36 6.03
N ALA A 25 -25.10 60.53 4.99
CA ALA A 25 -24.85 61.39 3.84
C ALA A 25 -24.97 62.87 4.26
N PRO A 26 -24.27 63.82 3.61
CA PRO A 26 -24.93 64.61 2.56
C PRO A 26 -24.03 65.16 1.43
N CYS A 27 -24.69 65.55 0.32
CA CYS A 27 -24.37 66.63 -0.64
C CYS A 27 -23.08 66.64 -1.49
N VAL A 28 -23.30 66.49 -2.80
CA VAL A 28 -22.70 67.18 -3.97
C VAL A 28 -21.17 67.36 -4.02
N ALA A 29 -20.52 66.57 -4.87
CA ALA A 29 -19.47 67.05 -5.78
C ALA A 29 -19.26 66.01 -6.89
N PHE A 30 -19.64 66.37 -8.12
CA PHE A 30 -19.08 65.77 -9.32
C PHE A 30 -17.59 66.15 -9.31
N ALA A 31 -16.73 65.24 -8.88
CA ALA A 31 -15.30 65.31 -9.11
C ALA A 31 -14.93 64.09 -9.95
N ALA A 32 -14.37 64.35 -11.13
CA ALA A 32 -13.90 63.34 -12.06
C ALA A 32 -12.97 62.35 -11.33
N GLY A 33 -13.51 61.17 -11.02
CA GLY A 33 -12.77 60.07 -10.44
C GLY A 33 -12.58 59.04 -11.53
N GLU A 34 -11.35 58.92 -12.01
CA GLU A 34 -10.91 57.82 -12.88
C GLU A 34 -11.53 56.51 -12.38
N THR A 35 -12.33 55.85 -13.23
CA THR A 35 -12.77 54.49 -12.96
C THR A 35 -11.54 53.60 -13.04
N LEU A 36 -10.82 53.46 -11.92
CA LEU A 36 -9.72 52.52 -11.78
C LEU A 36 -10.27 51.15 -12.16
N GLN A 37 -9.93 50.67 -13.36
CA GLN A 37 -10.19 49.30 -13.77
C GLN A 37 -9.37 48.40 -12.85
N ILE A 38 -9.98 47.95 -11.76
CA ILE A 38 -9.40 46.95 -10.87
C ILE A 38 -9.37 45.62 -11.63
N ARG A 39 -8.29 45.38 -12.37
CA ARG A 39 -8.01 44.08 -12.99
C ARG A 39 -7.64 43.12 -11.85
N SER A 40 -8.60 42.34 -11.37
CA SER A 40 -8.41 41.35 -10.32
C SER A 40 -7.62 40.13 -10.83
N TYR A 41 -6.37 40.34 -11.23
CA TYR A 41 -5.49 39.34 -11.84
C TYR A 41 -5.33 38.07 -10.99
N ALA A 42 -5.34 38.20 -9.66
CA ALA A 42 -5.30 37.05 -8.74
C ALA A 42 -6.52 36.12 -8.91
N SER A 43 -7.72 36.70 -9.07
CA SER A 43 -8.97 35.96 -9.30
C SER A 43 -8.94 35.26 -10.67
N GLN A 44 -8.49 35.95 -11.71
CA GLN A 44 -8.39 35.38 -13.07
C GLN A 44 -7.37 34.24 -13.15
N LYS A 45 -6.22 34.36 -12.47
CA LYS A 45 -5.20 33.29 -12.42
C LYS A 45 -5.73 32.05 -11.71
N HIS A 46 -6.41 32.23 -10.58
CA HIS A 46 -7.01 31.11 -9.84
C HIS A 46 -8.12 30.43 -10.66
N GLN A 47 -8.97 31.20 -11.32
CA GLN A 47 -10.03 30.68 -12.18
C GLN A 47 -9.48 29.88 -13.36
N LYS A 48 -8.36 30.31 -13.97
CA LYS A 48 -7.66 29.55 -15.01
C LYS A 48 -7.16 28.19 -14.51
N LEU A 49 -6.63 28.13 -13.28
CA LEU A 49 -6.17 26.88 -12.67
C LEU A 49 -7.33 25.91 -12.41
N ILE A 50 -8.46 26.42 -11.92
CA ILE A 50 -9.68 25.62 -11.71
C ILE A 50 -10.16 25.03 -13.04
N LEU A 51 -10.28 25.85 -14.09
CA LEU A 51 -10.72 25.40 -15.40
C LEU A 51 -9.76 24.38 -16.02
N ALA A 52 -8.44 24.57 -15.85
CA ALA A 52 -7.43 23.61 -16.30
C ALA A 52 -7.54 22.27 -15.54
N ALA A 53 -7.76 22.30 -14.23
CA ALA A 53 -7.99 21.11 -13.43
C ALA A 53 -9.27 20.37 -13.83
N GLN A 54 -10.36 21.11 -14.08
CA GLN A 54 -11.60 20.55 -14.59
C GLN A 54 -11.43 19.91 -15.97
N LYS A 55 -10.67 20.54 -16.88
CA LYS A 55 -10.36 19.97 -18.20
C LYS A 55 -9.55 18.67 -18.08
N ARG A 56 -8.52 18.65 -17.24
CA ARG A 56 -7.72 17.43 -16.96
C ARG A 56 -8.57 16.31 -16.37
N ASN A 57 -9.47 16.63 -15.45
CA ASN A 57 -10.37 15.66 -14.85
C ASN A 57 -11.40 15.11 -15.86
N ARG A 58 -11.88 15.94 -16.79
CA ARG A 58 -12.74 15.47 -17.90
C ARG A 58 -11.99 14.54 -18.85
N GLN A 59 -10.74 14.88 -19.19
CA GLN A 59 -9.88 14.04 -20.02
C GLN A 59 -9.64 12.67 -19.37
N ARG A 60 -9.28 12.62 -18.08
CA ARG A 60 -9.10 11.37 -17.32
C ARG A 60 -10.36 10.50 -17.23
N LYS A 61 -11.55 11.11 -17.30
CA LYS A 61 -12.83 10.38 -17.31
C LYS A 61 -13.19 9.85 -18.70
N LEU A 62 -12.73 10.51 -19.75
CA LEU A 62 -12.91 10.09 -21.15
C LEU A 62 -11.89 9.03 -21.57
N GLU A 63 -10.67 9.13 -21.04
CA GLU A 63 -9.68 8.06 -21.07
C GLU A 63 -10.26 6.86 -20.32
N LYS A 64 -10.76 5.88 -21.08
CA LYS A 64 -11.12 4.58 -20.50
C LYS A 64 -9.89 4.08 -19.74
N PRO A 65 -10.03 3.66 -18.47
CA PRO A 65 -8.96 2.93 -17.80
C PRO A 65 -8.52 1.81 -18.74
N PRO A 66 -7.20 1.60 -18.95
CA PRO A 66 -6.74 0.53 -19.82
C PRO A 66 -7.44 -0.76 -19.39
N GLU A 67 -8.02 -1.47 -20.36
CA GLU A 67 -8.70 -2.75 -20.10
C GLU A 67 -7.74 -3.59 -19.26
N LYS A 68 -8.17 -3.97 -18.05
CA LYS A 68 -7.32 -4.74 -17.14
C LYS A 68 -6.87 -5.97 -17.92
N ASP A 69 -5.56 -6.05 -18.13
CA ASP A 69 -4.95 -7.10 -18.94
C ASP A 69 -5.42 -8.44 -18.37
N LYS A 70 -6.26 -9.19 -19.10
CA LYS A 70 -6.93 -10.40 -18.58
C LYS A 70 -5.92 -11.47 -18.15
N LEU A 71 -4.68 -11.36 -18.63
CA LEU A 71 -3.53 -12.19 -18.30
C LEU A 71 -2.54 -11.56 -17.29
N ALA A 72 -2.92 -10.47 -16.60
CA ALA A 72 -2.07 -9.85 -15.59
C ALA A 72 -1.66 -10.84 -14.47
N TRP A 73 -2.50 -11.84 -14.19
CA TRP A 73 -2.20 -12.90 -13.21
C TRP A 73 -1.07 -13.84 -13.70
N ILE A 74 -1.03 -14.16 -15.00
CA ILE A 74 0.02 -15.01 -15.61
C ILE A 74 1.36 -14.25 -15.65
N LYS A 75 1.34 -12.94 -15.87
CA LYS A 75 2.58 -12.13 -15.80
C LYS A 75 3.16 -12.07 -14.39
N LYS A 76 2.32 -12.11 -13.34
CA LYS A 76 2.78 -12.20 -11.94
C LYS A 76 3.31 -13.59 -11.57
N SER A 77 2.73 -14.67 -12.13
CA SER A 77 3.13 -16.03 -11.78
C SER A 77 4.50 -16.44 -12.34
N LYS A 78 4.96 -15.82 -13.44
CA LYS A 78 6.28 -16.09 -14.01
C LYS A 78 7.44 -15.84 -13.03
N ASN A 79 7.30 -14.84 -12.15
CA ASN A 79 8.29 -14.55 -11.11
C ASN A 79 8.14 -15.44 -9.86
N LEU A 80 7.11 -16.29 -9.81
CA LEU A 80 6.83 -17.20 -8.69
C LEU A 80 7.30 -18.63 -8.96
N LEU A 81 7.58 -19.00 -10.22
CA LEU A 81 7.96 -20.37 -10.60
C LEU A 81 9.31 -20.80 -10.01
N ILE A 82 10.21 -19.85 -9.76
CA ILE A 82 11.53 -20.07 -9.16
C ILE A 82 11.67 -19.11 -7.96
N GLY A 83 10.65 -19.08 -7.10
CA GLY A 83 10.68 -18.32 -5.86
C GLY A 83 10.70 -19.27 -4.66
N PRO A 84 11.45 -18.96 -3.58
CA PRO A 84 11.32 -19.72 -2.34
C PRO A 84 9.88 -19.63 -1.86
N ARG A 85 9.24 -20.78 -1.63
CA ARG A 85 7.96 -20.83 -0.91
C ARG A 85 8.27 -20.57 0.56
N ARG A 86 7.81 -19.43 1.07
CA ARG A 86 7.91 -19.11 2.50
C ARG A 86 6.81 -19.84 3.26
N GLU A 87 7.19 -20.52 4.34
CA GLU A 87 6.22 -20.91 5.35
C GLU A 87 5.56 -19.65 5.89
N THR A 88 4.24 -19.55 5.71
CA THR A 88 3.49 -18.42 6.24
C THR A 88 3.07 -18.73 7.68
N TYR A 89 2.77 -17.72 8.50
CA TYR A 89 2.24 -17.97 9.86
C TYR A 89 0.93 -18.78 9.81
N GLU A 90 0.07 -18.49 8.83
CA GLU A 90 -1.15 -19.24 8.48
C GLU A 90 -0.90 -20.71 8.25
N ASP A 91 0.32 -21.04 7.83
CA ASP A 91 0.64 -22.42 7.57
C ASP A 91 0.69 -23.19 8.91
N ARG A 92 1.39 -22.66 9.92
CA ARG A 92 1.61 -23.35 11.21
C ARG A 92 0.34 -23.66 12.02
N GLU A 93 -0.78 -23.05 11.67
CA GLU A 93 -2.07 -23.28 12.34
C GLU A 93 -2.83 -24.49 11.77
N LYS A 94 -2.47 -24.99 10.59
CA LYS A 94 -3.17 -26.10 9.95
C LYS A 94 -2.69 -27.45 10.47
N ASP A 95 -3.61 -28.41 10.50
CA ASP A 95 -3.30 -29.79 10.90
C ASP A 95 -2.37 -30.48 9.86
N PRO A 96 -1.49 -31.39 10.31
CA PRO A 96 -0.71 -32.22 9.41
C PRO A 96 -1.64 -33.16 8.61
N PRO A 97 -1.32 -33.43 7.34
CA PRO A 97 -2.08 -34.38 6.54
C PRO A 97 -1.95 -35.79 7.11
N VAL A 98 -3.07 -36.51 7.21
CA VAL A 98 -3.12 -37.92 7.65
C VAL A 98 -2.94 -38.88 6.47
N ASP A 99 -3.44 -38.49 5.30
CA ASP A 99 -3.42 -39.28 4.08
C ASP A 99 -2.31 -38.81 3.13
N ASP A 100 -1.91 -39.69 2.19
CA ASP A 100 -0.93 -39.37 1.15
C ASP A 100 -1.46 -38.32 0.15
N VAL A 101 -2.79 -38.25 -0.03
CA VAL A 101 -3.45 -37.35 -0.98
C VAL A 101 -4.33 -36.38 -0.22
N TYR A 102 -3.95 -35.11 -0.23
CA TYR A 102 -4.64 -34.07 0.53
C TYR A 102 -4.66 -32.74 -0.21
N PHE A 103 -5.59 -31.86 0.19
CA PHE A 103 -5.69 -30.52 -0.38
C PHE A 103 -4.67 -29.57 0.27
N THR A 104 -3.81 -28.96 -0.53
CA THR A 104 -2.77 -28.01 -0.08
C THR A 104 -3.30 -26.79 0.66
N ASP A 105 -4.57 -26.45 0.46
CA ASP A 105 -5.18 -25.27 1.09
C ASP A 105 -5.52 -25.53 2.56
N LYS A 106 -5.91 -26.77 2.88
CA LYS A 106 -6.46 -27.16 4.20
C LYS A 106 -5.41 -27.69 5.16
N TYR A 107 -4.38 -28.34 4.64
CA TYR A 107 -3.38 -29.05 5.44
C TYR A 107 -2.02 -28.42 5.32
N MET A 108 -1.13 -28.85 6.22
CA MET A 108 0.26 -28.43 6.18
C MET A 108 1.09 -29.08 5.07
N PRO A 109 1.91 -28.30 4.31
CA PRO A 109 2.83 -28.92 3.39
C PRO A 109 3.78 -29.78 4.18
N THR A 110 3.94 -31.02 3.71
CA THR A 110 4.82 -31.99 4.33
C THR A 110 6.27 -31.52 4.25
N VAL A 111 6.97 -31.58 5.39
CA VAL A 111 8.41 -31.31 5.47
C VAL A 111 9.16 -32.61 5.27
N TYR A 112 9.90 -32.71 4.17
CA TYR A 112 10.69 -33.89 3.82
C TYR A 112 12.15 -33.75 4.27
N PRO A 113 12.79 -34.85 4.70
CA PRO A 113 14.23 -34.86 4.90
C PRO A 113 14.95 -34.66 3.56
N ALA A 114 16.14 -34.06 3.59
CA ALA A 114 16.87 -33.69 2.39
C ALA A 114 17.15 -34.89 1.45
N ALA A 115 17.46 -36.06 2.00
CA ALA A 115 17.73 -37.26 1.22
C ALA A 115 16.50 -37.73 0.41
N GLU A 116 15.31 -37.67 1.00
CA GLU A 116 14.06 -38.05 0.36
C GLU A 116 13.65 -37.02 -0.69
N ALA A 117 13.81 -35.73 -0.40
CA ALA A 117 13.57 -34.67 -1.37
C ALA A 117 14.46 -34.82 -2.63
N ILE A 118 15.71 -35.24 -2.46
CA ILE A 118 16.62 -35.52 -3.58
C ILE A 118 16.14 -36.75 -4.37
N ALA A 119 15.68 -37.81 -3.69
CA ALA A 119 15.14 -39.00 -4.35
C ALA A 119 13.89 -38.67 -5.18
N MET A 120 12.92 -37.95 -4.61
CA MET A 120 11.72 -37.49 -5.32
C MET A 120 12.07 -36.58 -6.52
N HIS A 121 13.09 -35.73 -6.39
CA HIS A 121 13.57 -34.93 -7.51
C HIS A 121 14.11 -35.80 -8.65
N ARG A 122 14.84 -36.88 -8.36
CA ARG A 122 15.31 -37.83 -9.37
C ARG A 122 14.16 -38.58 -10.05
N GLU A 123 13.13 -38.97 -9.29
CA GLU A 123 11.95 -39.65 -9.82
C GLU A 123 11.16 -38.78 -10.79
N THR A 124 10.97 -37.49 -10.46
CA THR A 124 10.29 -36.54 -11.36
C THR A 124 11.06 -36.31 -12.66
N HIS A 125 12.39 -36.34 -12.61
CA HIS A 125 13.28 -36.16 -13.77
C HIS A 125 13.61 -37.45 -14.52
N HIS A 126 12.95 -38.56 -14.19
CA HIS A 126 13.12 -39.84 -14.88
C HIS A 126 12.89 -39.71 -16.40
N PRO A 127 13.63 -40.45 -17.26
CA PRO A 127 13.52 -40.39 -18.72
C PRO A 127 12.11 -40.57 -19.27
N THR A 128 11.26 -41.31 -18.56
CA THR A 128 9.85 -41.54 -18.94
C THR A 128 8.93 -40.37 -18.61
N VAL A 129 9.32 -39.47 -17.71
CA VAL A 129 8.46 -38.40 -17.17
C VAL A 129 8.84 -37.05 -17.78
N LEU A 130 9.98 -36.47 -17.37
CA LEU A 130 10.46 -35.18 -17.85
C LEU A 130 11.68 -35.28 -18.79
N CYS A 131 12.38 -36.42 -18.78
CA CYS A 131 13.55 -36.66 -19.64
C CYS A 131 14.64 -35.59 -19.52
N ASP A 132 14.97 -35.23 -18.27
CA ASP A 132 16.04 -34.27 -17.98
C ASP A 132 16.89 -34.74 -16.79
N PRO A 133 17.77 -35.73 -17.00
CA PRO A 133 18.58 -36.30 -15.92
C PRO A 133 19.65 -35.35 -15.37
N ASP A 134 20.01 -34.30 -16.13
CA ASP A 134 21.05 -33.33 -15.80
C ASP A 134 20.49 -32.05 -15.13
N ALA A 135 19.22 -32.08 -14.73
CA ALA A 135 18.55 -30.96 -14.10
C ALA A 135 19.26 -30.51 -12.81
N LEU A 136 19.38 -29.18 -12.64
CA LEU A 136 19.98 -28.57 -11.47
C LEU A 136 18.98 -28.54 -10.31
N LEU A 137 19.42 -29.03 -9.14
CA LEU A 137 18.67 -28.92 -7.90
C LEU A 137 18.99 -27.60 -7.19
N TYR A 138 17.99 -26.73 -7.06
CA TYR A 138 18.11 -25.46 -6.35
C TYR A 138 17.66 -25.58 -4.89
N ALA A 139 18.55 -25.24 -3.95
CA ALA A 139 18.21 -25.16 -2.53
C ALA A 139 18.03 -23.69 -2.13
N PHE A 140 16.89 -23.37 -1.52
CA PHE A 140 16.62 -22.06 -0.94
C PHE A 140 16.79 -22.13 0.58
N ILE A 141 17.67 -21.29 1.12
CA ILE A 141 17.95 -21.24 2.55
C ILE A 141 17.52 -19.88 3.08
N GLU A 142 16.53 -19.86 3.98
CA GLU A 142 16.12 -18.65 4.67
C GLU A 142 16.75 -18.61 6.07
N LEU A 143 17.56 -17.58 6.33
CA LEU A 143 18.22 -17.39 7.61
C LEU A 143 17.49 -16.34 8.43
N ASN A 144 17.16 -16.66 9.68
CA ASN A 144 16.68 -15.65 10.61
C ASN A 144 17.86 -14.82 11.14
N LEU A 145 18.07 -13.65 10.53
CA LEU A 145 19.11 -12.69 10.92
C LEU A 145 18.63 -11.63 11.92
N SER A 146 17.48 -11.87 12.58
CA SER A 146 16.90 -10.92 13.54
C SER A 146 17.80 -10.77 14.77
N THR A 147 18.06 -9.52 15.19
CA THR A 147 18.73 -9.22 16.47
C THR A 147 17.73 -8.72 17.51
N LYS A 148 18.16 -8.59 18.78
CA LYS A 148 17.31 -8.07 19.86
C LYS A 148 16.68 -6.71 19.56
N LYS A 149 17.36 -5.86 18.78
CA LYS A 149 16.85 -4.53 18.38
C LYS A 149 16.42 -4.60 16.92
N LYS A 150 15.15 -4.29 16.63
CA LYS A 150 14.57 -4.35 15.27
C LYS A 150 15.37 -3.57 14.21
N THR A 151 16.00 -2.46 14.60
CA THR A 151 16.80 -1.60 13.70
C THR A 151 18.24 -2.08 13.51
N LYS A 152 18.69 -3.07 14.30
CA LYS A 152 20.05 -3.59 14.22
C LYS A 152 20.04 -4.86 13.37
N PHE A 153 20.71 -4.79 12.23
CA PHE A 153 20.94 -5.93 11.36
C PHE A 153 22.22 -6.67 11.79
N ARG A 154 22.30 -7.96 11.46
CA ARG A 154 23.56 -8.70 11.54
C ARG A 154 24.52 -8.18 10.46
N GLU A 155 25.81 -8.28 10.74
CA GLU A 155 26.85 -8.00 9.74
C GLU A 155 26.81 -9.06 8.63
N ASP A 156 27.32 -8.68 7.46
CA ASP A 156 27.37 -9.55 6.30
C ASP A 156 28.27 -10.76 6.60
N PHE A 157 27.80 -11.96 6.24
CA PHE A 157 28.58 -13.17 6.38
C PHE A 157 29.22 -13.53 5.04
N SER A 158 30.52 -13.83 5.07
CA SER A 158 31.25 -14.39 3.94
C SER A 158 31.96 -15.65 4.38
N GLY A 159 31.91 -16.68 3.54
CA GLY A 159 32.50 -17.98 3.80
C GLY A 159 32.38 -18.84 2.56
N THR A 160 33.38 -19.69 2.33
CA THR A 160 33.35 -20.66 1.25
C THR A 160 32.79 -21.97 1.80
N VAL A 161 31.73 -22.46 1.17
CA VAL A 161 31.22 -23.83 1.42
C VAL A 161 32.02 -24.75 0.51
N LEU A 162 32.73 -25.72 1.10
CA LEU A 162 33.47 -26.77 0.39
C LEU A 162 32.63 -28.04 0.29
#